data_AF-A0A2P9AH07-F1
#
_entry.id   AF-A0A2P9AH07-F1
#
_cell.length_a   1.000
_cell.length_b   1.000
_cell.length_c   1.000
_cell.angle_alpha   90.00
_cell.angle_beta   90.00
_cell.angle_gamma   90.00
#
_symmetry.space_group_name_H-M   'P 1'
#
loop_
_entity.id
_entity.type
_entity.pdbx_description
1 polymer ?
#
loop_
_entity_poly.entity_id
_entity_poly.type
_entity_poly.pdbx_seq_one_letter_code
_entity_poly.pdbx_strand_id
1 'polypeptide(L)'
;MGVHHDALHPIVAAIGHLKRSHRTPILVMSAATGLLARRRSKGKYMRTSLLSSDGKLAITASETSSKNDFDYLIGHWNIRNRTLKEQLAGSDEWQEFDATQECRPILLGLGNFDIFHTELGGKPFEGLTVRLFDPQTRLWTIYWADSNAMKLDSGKVGSFDGDIGEFFGREVVAGKDVIVKFHWDKRNPKALIYSRAFSADAGKTWEWNWYSNFSPR
;
A
#
# COMPACT_ATOMS: atom_id res chain seq x y z
N MET A 1 -7.75 20.84 -22.69
CA MET A 1 -6.64 20.04 -23.26
C MET A 1 -6.07 19.18 -22.15
N GLY A 2 -6.57 17.95 -22.02
CA GLY A 2 -6.16 17.02 -20.97
C GLY A 2 -5.04 16.14 -21.48
N VAL A 3 -3.85 16.28 -20.91
CA VAL A 3 -2.72 15.40 -21.20
C VAL A 3 -2.83 14.21 -20.24
N HIS A 4 -3.49 13.14 -20.69
CA HIS A 4 -3.47 11.83 -20.03
C HIS A 4 -2.11 11.18 -20.30
N HIS A 5 -1.25 11.06 -19.29
CA HIS A 5 -0.03 10.25 -19.39
C HIS A 5 0.17 9.42 -18.12
N ASP A 6 0.11 8.10 -18.34
CA ASP A 6 0.31 7.00 -17.39
C ASP A 6 1.70 7.07 -16.73
N ALA A 7 1.73 7.35 -15.43
CA ALA A 7 2.98 7.46 -14.67
C ALA A 7 3.38 6.19 -13.89
N LEU A 8 2.66 5.07 -14.05
CA LEU A 8 2.95 3.83 -13.29
C LEU A 8 3.12 2.58 -14.18
N HIS A 9 3.19 2.76 -15.50
CA HIS A 9 3.14 1.66 -16.45
C HIS A 9 4.43 0.81 -16.64
N PRO A 10 5.62 1.12 -16.09
CA PRO A 10 6.75 0.21 -16.20
C PRO A 10 7.29 -0.21 -14.82
N ILE A 11 6.47 -0.85 -13.98
CA ILE A 11 7.03 -1.66 -12.88
C ILE A 11 7.16 -3.14 -13.29
N VAL A 12 6.54 -3.61 -14.40
CA VAL A 12 6.59 -5.06 -14.74
C VAL A 12 6.77 -5.40 -16.24
N ALA A 13 7.27 -4.49 -17.08
CA ALA A 13 7.44 -4.79 -18.51
C ALA A 13 8.77 -5.49 -18.89
N ALA A 14 9.62 -5.90 -17.94
CA ALA A 14 10.90 -6.54 -18.26
C ALA A 14 11.22 -7.68 -17.28
N ILE A 15 10.96 -8.92 -17.70
CA ILE A 15 11.80 -10.13 -17.55
C ILE A 15 10.97 -11.33 -18.02
N GLY A 16 11.42 -11.95 -19.12
CA GLY A 16 10.78 -13.10 -19.75
C GLY A 16 11.05 -14.43 -19.05
N HIS A 17 10.03 -15.28 -19.13
CA HIS A 17 9.97 -16.75 -19.13
C HIS A 17 10.99 -17.57 -18.32
N LEU A 18 10.49 -18.24 -17.27
CA LEU A 18 10.96 -19.58 -16.89
C LEU A 18 9.79 -20.48 -16.40
N LYS A 19 9.88 -21.78 -16.73
CA LYS A 19 8.80 -22.78 -16.78
C LYS A 19 8.24 -23.21 -15.42
N ARG A 20 6.92 -23.47 -15.41
CA ARG A 20 6.13 -24.08 -14.31
C ARG A 20 6.56 -25.53 -14.02
N SER A 21 6.57 -25.93 -12.75
CA SER A 21 6.54 -27.35 -12.35
C SER A 21 5.43 -27.57 -11.31
N HIS A 22 4.59 -28.57 -11.56
CA HIS A 22 3.42 -28.95 -10.77
C HIS A 22 3.79 -29.82 -9.58
N ARG A 23 3.20 -29.59 -8.40
CA ARG A 23 2.96 -30.66 -7.40
C ARG A 23 1.62 -30.46 -6.67
N THR A 24 0.86 -31.55 -6.64
CA THR A 24 -0.46 -31.81 -6.04
C THR A 24 -0.41 -31.84 -4.50
N PRO A 25 -1.53 -31.67 -3.77
CA PRO A 25 -1.55 -31.43 -2.33
C PRO A 25 -1.66 -32.74 -1.53
N ILE A 26 -1.14 -32.75 -0.30
CA ILE A 26 -1.35 -33.82 0.67
C ILE A 26 -2.32 -33.31 1.75
N LEU A 27 -3.42 -34.03 1.88
CA LEU A 27 -4.46 -33.88 2.90
C LEU A 27 -4.00 -34.57 4.19
N VAL A 28 -4.03 -33.86 5.33
CA VAL A 28 -3.93 -34.48 6.66
C VAL A 28 -5.07 -33.95 7.52
N MET A 29 -5.99 -34.85 7.88
CA MET A 29 -6.96 -34.67 8.97
C MET A 29 -6.28 -34.93 10.32
N SER A 30 -6.52 -34.09 11.33
CA SER A 30 -6.63 -34.58 12.71
C SER A 30 -7.32 -33.58 13.66
N ALA A 31 -8.28 -34.13 14.38
CA ALA A 31 -8.79 -33.87 15.73
C ALA A 31 -9.04 -32.43 16.24
N ALA A 32 -10.32 -32.20 16.53
CA ALA A 32 -10.83 -31.08 17.32
C ALA A 32 -10.63 -31.31 18.82
N THR A 33 -10.16 -30.28 19.52
CA THR A 33 -10.35 -30.15 20.97
C THR A 33 -10.68 -28.70 21.27
N GLY A 34 -11.81 -28.48 21.93
CA GLY A 34 -12.39 -27.16 22.18
C GLY A 34 -11.55 -26.31 23.12
N LEU A 35 -11.40 -25.04 22.77
CA LEU A 35 -11.02 -23.98 23.69
C LEU A 35 -11.88 -22.75 23.39
N LEU A 36 -12.42 -22.15 24.44
CA LEU A 36 -13.41 -21.09 24.45
C LEU A 36 -13.18 -20.05 23.34
N ALA A 37 -14.17 -19.91 22.45
CA ALA A 37 -14.24 -18.82 21.50
C ALA A 37 -14.38 -17.49 22.26
N ARG A 38 -13.26 -16.80 22.53
CA ARG A 38 -13.27 -15.37 22.77
C ARG A 38 -13.91 -14.73 21.54
N ARG A 39 -15.11 -14.18 21.74
CA ARG A 39 -15.83 -13.35 20.76
C ARG A 39 -14.83 -12.30 20.24
N ARG A 40 -14.27 -12.53 19.05
CA ARG A 40 -13.57 -11.47 18.32
C ARG A 40 -14.60 -10.37 18.14
N SER A 41 -14.41 -9.25 18.82
CA SER A 41 -15.00 -7.98 18.43
C SER A 41 -14.78 -7.86 16.93
N LYS A 42 -15.85 -7.96 16.14
CA LYS A 42 -15.78 -7.60 14.73
C LYS A 42 -15.41 -6.12 14.77
N GLY A 43 -14.14 -5.81 14.48
CA GLY A 43 -13.71 -4.44 14.26
C GLY A 43 -14.74 -3.79 13.36
N LYS A 44 -15.22 -2.61 13.77
CA LYS A 44 -16.12 -1.77 13.00
C LYS A 44 -15.35 -1.36 11.74
N TYR A 45 -15.25 -2.25 10.75
CA TYR A 45 -14.69 -1.89 9.46
C TYR A 45 -15.55 -0.74 8.95
N MET A 46 -14.90 0.41 8.76
CA MET A 46 -15.45 1.65 8.24
C MET A 46 -16.59 1.37 7.25
N ARG A 47 -17.82 1.54 7.71
CA ARG A 47 -19.04 1.42 6.88
C ARG A 47 -19.53 2.81 6.48
N THR A 48 -18.59 3.70 6.21
CA THR A 48 -18.86 4.97 5.54
C THR A 48 -18.66 4.70 4.06
N SER A 49 -19.63 5.09 3.23
CA SER A 49 -19.48 5.08 1.78
C SER A 49 -18.18 5.80 1.42
N LEU A 50 -17.22 5.09 0.82
CA LEU A 50 -15.92 5.67 0.40
C LEU A 50 -16.14 6.83 -0.58
N LEU A 51 -17.29 6.85 -1.25
CA LEU A 51 -17.69 7.87 -2.19
C LEU A 51 -18.85 8.72 -1.65
N SER A 52 -18.76 10.04 -1.83
CA SER A 52 -19.89 10.96 -1.70
C SER A 52 -20.89 10.79 -2.86
N SER A 53 -22.05 11.44 -2.74
CA SER A 53 -23.10 11.41 -3.77
C SER A 53 -22.67 12.00 -5.12
N ASP A 54 -21.69 12.92 -5.12
CA ASP A 54 -21.05 13.46 -6.34
C ASP A 54 -19.90 12.58 -6.85
N GLY A 55 -19.73 11.39 -6.28
CA GLY A 55 -18.74 10.42 -6.70
C GLY A 55 -17.30 10.80 -6.35
N LYS A 56 -17.05 11.68 -5.38
CA LYS A 56 -15.70 11.98 -4.87
C LYS A 56 -15.35 11.10 -3.67
N LEU A 57 -14.06 10.95 -3.37
CA LEU A 57 -13.64 10.27 -2.14
C LEU A 57 -14.05 11.11 -0.92
N ALA A 58 -14.85 10.53 -0.03
CA ALA A 58 -15.32 11.16 1.20
C ALA A 58 -14.59 10.53 2.40
N ILE A 59 -13.44 11.12 2.78
CA ILE A 59 -12.55 10.57 3.80
C ILE A 59 -12.63 11.42 5.06
N THR A 60 -12.84 10.75 6.20
CA THR A 60 -12.86 11.37 7.52
C THR A 60 -11.81 10.67 8.38
N ALA A 61 -11.01 11.46 9.10
CA ALA A 61 -9.99 10.91 9.99
C ALA A 61 -10.62 10.11 11.14
N SER A 62 -9.94 9.04 11.57
CA SER A 62 -10.28 8.38 12.84
C SER A 62 -10.01 9.33 14.02
N GLU A 63 -10.79 9.16 15.10
CA GLU A 63 -10.58 9.84 16.37
C GLU A 63 -9.21 9.59 16.99
N THR A 64 -8.50 8.53 16.58
CA THR A 64 -7.15 8.22 17.06
C THR A 64 -6.03 8.80 16.19
N SER A 65 -6.34 9.36 15.01
CA SER A 65 -5.29 9.78 14.08
C SER A 65 -4.47 10.95 14.62
N SER A 66 -3.17 10.88 14.39
CA SER A 66 -2.19 11.75 15.00
C SER A 66 -1.04 12.06 14.04
N LYS A 67 -0.39 13.20 14.25
CA LYS A 67 0.87 13.54 13.56
C LYS A 67 2.00 12.53 13.84
N ASN A 68 1.87 11.72 14.88
CA ASN A 68 2.84 10.68 15.26
C ASN A 68 2.54 9.32 14.62
N ASP A 69 1.51 9.22 13.77
CA ASP A 69 1.02 7.93 13.26
C ASP A 69 2.11 7.13 12.55
N PHE A 70 3.05 7.80 11.87
CA PHE A 70 4.16 7.24 11.11
C PHE A 70 5.51 7.26 11.84
N ASP A 71 5.60 7.66 13.12
CA ASP A 71 6.88 7.75 13.84
C ASP A 71 7.61 6.39 13.89
N TYR A 72 6.86 5.29 13.87
CA TYR A 72 7.40 3.93 13.84
C TYR A 72 8.17 3.59 12.55
N LEU A 73 8.01 4.38 11.48
CA LEU A 73 8.67 4.16 10.19
C LEU A 73 10.01 4.91 10.09
N ILE A 74 10.31 5.84 11.00
CA ILE A 74 11.56 6.61 10.99
C ILE A 74 12.76 5.67 11.20
N GLY A 75 13.77 5.80 10.34
CA GLY A 75 14.98 4.97 10.38
C GLY A 75 15.27 4.25 9.07
N HIS A 76 16.08 3.19 9.15
CA HIS A 76 16.55 2.42 8.01
C HIS A 76 15.93 1.01 7.99
N TRP A 77 15.52 0.57 6.80
CA TRP A 77 14.77 -0.66 6.62
C TRP A 77 15.31 -1.48 5.46
N ASN A 78 15.31 -2.79 5.64
CA ASN A 78 15.27 -3.77 4.56
C ASN A 78 13.81 -4.11 4.28
N ILE A 79 13.45 -4.27 3.00
CA ILE A 79 12.09 -4.54 2.58
C ILE A 79 12.07 -5.74 1.64
N ARG A 80 11.25 -6.74 1.97
CA ARG A 80 10.86 -7.82 1.04
C ARG A 80 9.53 -7.44 0.40
N ASN A 81 9.55 -7.14 -0.89
CA ASN A 81 8.36 -6.78 -1.65
C ASN A 81 7.84 -7.97 -2.44
N ARG A 82 6.53 -7.99 -2.66
CA ARG A 82 5.91 -8.75 -3.74
C ARG A 82 4.83 -7.92 -4.43
N THR A 83 4.78 -7.99 -5.75
CA THR A 83 3.77 -7.33 -6.60
C THR A 83 3.18 -8.33 -7.57
N LEU A 84 1.91 -8.15 -7.96
CA LEU A 84 1.37 -8.84 -9.13
C LEU A 84 2.14 -8.41 -10.37
N LYS A 85 2.42 -9.36 -11.26
CA LYS A 85 3.05 -9.08 -12.55
C LYS A 85 2.13 -8.29 -13.48
N GLU A 86 0.86 -8.66 -13.49
CA GLU A 86 -0.17 -7.97 -14.27
C GLU A 86 -1.34 -7.58 -13.36
N GLN A 87 -1.59 -6.29 -13.25
CA GLN A 87 -2.63 -5.73 -12.38
C GLN A 87 -3.91 -5.52 -13.19
N LEU A 88 -5.07 -5.77 -12.59
CA LEU A 88 -6.40 -5.62 -13.22
C LEU A 88 -6.61 -6.51 -14.46
N ALA A 89 -5.86 -7.61 -14.53
CA ALA A 89 -5.90 -8.61 -15.59
C ALA A 89 -6.38 -9.98 -15.07
N GLY A 90 -6.74 -10.09 -13.78
CA GLY A 90 -7.08 -11.38 -13.15
C GLY A 90 -5.87 -12.29 -12.93
N SER A 91 -4.66 -11.71 -12.88
CA SER A 91 -3.42 -12.43 -12.65
C SER A 91 -3.31 -12.90 -11.20
N ASP A 92 -2.75 -14.09 -11.01
CA ASP A 92 -2.31 -14.63 -9.73
C ASP A 92 -0.79 -14.80 -9.66
N GLU A 93 -0.07 -14.32 -10.67
CA GLU A 93 1.39 -14.41 -10.73
C GLU A 93 2.05 -13.25 -10.00
N TRP A 94 2.79 -13.57 -8.94
CA TRP A 94 3.55 -12.62 -8.14
C TRP A 94 5.02 -12.59 -8.56
N GLN A 95 5.64 -11.42 -8.44
CA GLN A 95 7.07 -11.22 -8.49
C GLN A 95 7.54 -10.67 -7.15
N GLU A 96 8.67 -11.16 -6.67
CA GLU A 96 9.31 -10.71 -5.42
C GLU A 96 10.61 -9.98 -5.72
N PHE A 97 10.95 -8.99 -4.90
CA PHE A 97 12.19 -8.23 -5.01
C PHE A 97 12.54 -7.53 -3.69
N ASP A 98 13.82 -7.23 -3.54
CA ASP A 98 14.38 -6.61 -2.33
C ASP A 98 14.57 -5.12 -2.52
N ALA A 99 14.37 -4.38 -1.44
CA ALA A 99 14.64 -2.97 -1.42
C ALA A 99 15.20 -2.53 -0.06
N THR A 100 15.75 -1.33 -0.04
CA THR A 100 16.06 -0.62 1.21
C THR A 100 15.31 0.69 1.24
N GLN A 101 15.00 1.16 2.45
CA GLN A 101 14.33 2.45 2.64
C GLN A 101 14.96 3.19 3.80
N GLU A 102 15.10 4.51 3.67
CA GLU A 102 15.42 5.40 4.76
C GLU A 102 14.33 6.45 4.92
N CYS A 103 13.75 6.56 6.11
CA CYS A 103 12.68 7.51 6.42
C CYS A 103 13.14 8.54 7.47
N ARG A 104 12.83 9.81 7.23
CA ARG A 104 13.21 10.94 8.09
C ARG A 104 12.03 11.89 8.34
N PRO A 105 11.92 12.48 9.53
CA PRO A 105 10.92 13.50 9.81
C PRO A 105 11.25 14.81 9.09
N ILE A 106 10.22 15.59 8.75
CA ILE A 106 10.31 16.93 8.17
C ILE A 106 9.26 17.84 8.79
N LEU A 107 9.30 19.14 8.46
CA LEU A 107 8.27 20.11 8.81
C LEU A 107 7.90 20.09 10.31
N LEU A 108 8.92 20.07 11.18
CA LEU A 108 8.76 20.05 12.65
C LEU A 108 7.94 18.84 13.16
N GLY A 109 7.99 17.72 12.44
CA GLY A 109 7.26 16.49 12.80
C GLY A 109 5.80 16.48 12.34
N LEU A 110 5.40 17.38 11.43
CA LEU A 110 4.11 17.32 10.72
C LEU A 110 4.21 16.58 9.38
N GLY A 111 5.37 16.01 9.08
CA GLY A 111 5.55 15.12 7.94
C GLY A 111 6.78 14.25 8.07
N ASN A 112 6.90 13.33 7.13
CA ASN A 112 8.12 12.56 6.89
C ASN A 112 8.31 12.38 5.37
N PHE A 113 9.53 12.03 4.98
CA PHE A 113 9.77 11.48 3.67
C PHE A 113 10.62 10.22 3.79
N ASP A 114 10.55 9.35 2.79
CA ASP A 114 11.49 8.26 2.63
C ASP A 114 12.07 8.17 1.23
N ILE A 115 13.31 7.70 1.14
CA ILE A 115 13.94 7.29 -0.10
C ILE A 115 13.95 5.76 -0.14
N PHE A 116 13.44 5.21 -1.23
CA PHE A 116 13.35 3.79 -1.51
C PHE A 116 14.33 3.41 -2.62
N HIS A 117 15.16 2.40 -2.40
CA HIS A 117 16.13 1.91 -3.38
C HIS A 117 15.92 0.43 -3.68
N THR A 118 15.92 0.09 -4.97
CA THR A 118 15.91 -1.30 -5.44
C THR A 118 16.58 -1.41 -6.81
N GLU A 119 16.65 -2.63 -7.34
CA GLU A 119 17.00 -2.89 -8.73
C GLU A 119 15.81 -3.50 -9.47
N LEU A 120 15.41 -2.90 -10.59
CA LEU A 120 14.38 -3.42 -11.48
C LEU A 120 15.01 -3.77 -12.83
N GLY A 121 14.90 -5.03 -13.25
CA GLY A 121 15.49 -5.48 -14.51
C GLY A 121 17.03 -5.30 -14.58
N GLY A 122 17.72 -5.36 -13.42
CA GLY A 122 19.16 -5.14 -13.32
C GLY A 122 19.59 -3.66 -13.41
N LYS A 123 18.64 -2.72 -13.28
CA LYS A 123 18.93 -1.28 -13.26
C LYS A 123 18.52 -0.67 -11.92
N PRO A 124 19.30 0.30 -11.40
CA PRO A 124 18.89 1.05 -10.21
C PRO A 124 17.54 1.72 -10.39
N PHE A 125 16.73 1.67 -9.33
CA PHE A 125 15.46 2.38 -9.23
C PHE A 125 15.40 3.11 -7.88
N GLU A 126 15.01 4.37 -7.92
CA GLU A 126 14.81 5.20 -6.73
C GLU A 126 13.38 5.71 -6.66
N GLY A 127 12.77 5.55 -5.50
CA GLY A 127 11.47 6.11 -5.15
C GLY A 127 11.58 7.11 -4.01
N LEU A 128 10.65 8.05 -3.98
CA LEU A 128 10.47 9.04 -2.92
C LEU A 128 9.01 8.98 -2.45
N THR A 129 8.81 8.77 -1.15
CA THR A 129 7.52 9.01 -0.52
C THR A 129 7.57 10.29 0.30
N VAL A 130 6.56 11.15 0.20
CA VAL A 130 6.34 12.28 1.12
C VAL A 130 5.00 12.10 1.81
N ARG A 131 4.98 12.18 3.15
CA ARG A 131 3.76 12.08 3.97
C ARG A 131 3.58 13.37 4.74
N LEU A 132 2.43 14.00 4.60
CA LEU A 132 2.08 15.27 5.24
C LEU A 132 0.84 15.09 6.11
N PHE A 133 0.88 15.58 7.34
CA PHE A 133 -0.25 15.60 8.26
C PHE A 133 -0.85 17.00 8.32
N ASP A 134 -2.17 17.09 8.11
CA ASP A 134 -2.92 18.32 8.33
C ASP A 134 -3.55 18.30 9.74
N PRO A 135 -3.12 19.17 10.67
CA PRO A 135 -3.65 19.20 12.03
C PRO A 135 -5.11 19.66 12.12
N GLN A 136 -5.65 20.34 11.09
CA GLN A 136 -7.04 20.79 11.10
C GLN A 136 -8.00 19.64 10.78
N THR A 137 -7.70 18.88 9.73
CA THR A 137 -8.52 17.73 9.30
C THR A 137 -8.16 16.43 9.99
N ARG A 138 -6.97 16.38 10.62
CA ARG A 138 -6.33 15.18 11.17
C ARG A 138 -6.08 14.08 10.13
N LEU A 139 -6.02 14.47 8.86
CA LEU A 139 -5.75 13.56 7.75
C LEU A 139 -4.28 13.63 7.38
N TRP A 140 -3.80 12.51 6.88
CA TRP A 140 -2.51 12.37 6.23
C TRP A 140 -2.72 12.30 4.72
N THR A 141 -1.80 12.89 3.97
CA THR A 141 -1.66 12.68 2.52
C THR A 141 -0.30 12.09 2.21
N ILE A 142 -0.29 10.98 1.45
CA ILE A 142 0.90 10.25 1.02
C ILE A 142 1.10 10.47 -0.47
N TYR A 143 2.22 11.08 -0.85
CA TYR A 143 2.63 11.30 -2.23
C TYR A 143 3.79 10.39 -2.61
N TRP A 144 3.80 9.92 -3.85
CA TRP A 144 4.90 9.14 -4.43
C TRP A 144 5.51 9.85 -5.63
N ALA A 145 6.82 9.72 -5.80
CA ALA A 145 7.56 9.98 -7.03
C ALA A 145 8.63 8.90 -7.23
N ASP A 146 9.08 8.69 -8.46
CA ASP A 146 10.19 7.77 -8.75
C ASP A 146 11.04 8.21 -9.94
N SER A 147 12.18 7.54 -10.10
CA SER A 147 13.18 7.80 -11.13
C SER A 147 12.68 7.56 -12.57
N ASN A 148 11.54 6.89 -12.76
CA ASN A 148 10.97 6.68 -14.08
C ASN A 148 10.00 7.81 -14.45
N ALA A 149 9.13 8.22 -13.52
CA ALA A 149 8.09 9.21 -13.77
C ALA A 149 8.57 10.66 -13.54
N MET A 150 9.51 10.87 -12.62
CA MET A 150 10.07 12.17 -12.24
C MET A 150 9.01 13.23 -11.87
N LYS A 151 7.89 12.79 -11.27
CA LYS A 151 6.76 13.62 -10.86
C LYS A 151 6.12 13.08 -9.58
N LEU A 152 5.59 13.97 -8.75
CA LEU A 152 4.72 13.60 -7.64
C LEU A 152 3.34 13.20 -8.16
N ASP A 153 2.77 12.16 -7.57
CA ASP A 153 1.41 11.73 -7.84
C ASP A 153 0.32 12.66 -7.23
N SER A 154 -0.94 12.26 -7.37
CA SER A 154 -2.11 12.99 -6.87
C SER A 154 -2.32 12.90 -5.34
N GLY A 155 -1.53 12.08 -4.63
CA GLY A 155 -1.66 11.86 -3.20
C GLY A 155 -2.74 10.83 -2.82
N LYS A 156 -2.49 10.09 -1.73
CA LYS A 156 -3.45 9.19 -1.10
C LYS A 156 -3.78 9.74 0.28
N VAL A 157 -5.04 10.06 0.50
CA VAL A 157 -5.53 10.71 1.72
C VAL A 157 -6.11 9.67 2.66
N GLY A 158 -5.82 9.77 3.95
CA GLY A 158 -6.24 8.75 4.90
C GLY A 158 -5.85 9.07 6.34
N SER A 159 -6.03 8.09 7.22
CA SER A 159 -5.68 8.20 8.62
C SER A 159 -5.45 6.83 9.25
N PHE A 160 -4.82 6.79 10.42
CA PHE A 160 -4.78 5.59 11.24
C PHE A 160 -5.96 5.52 12.20
N ASP A 161 -6.58 4.34 12.25
CA ASP A 161 -7.48 3.90 13.31
C ASP A 161 -6.73 2.89 14.21
N GLY A 162 -6.18 3.40 15.31
CA GLY A 162 -5.21 2.69 16.15
C GLY A 162 -3.97 2.27 15.36
N ASP A 163 -3.82 0.96 15.18
CA ASP A 163 -2.64 0.36 14.51
C ASP A 163 -2.85 0.09 13.01
N ILE A 164 -4.02 0.44 12.47
CA ILE A 164 -4.37 0.20 11.07
C ILE A 164 -4.52 1.53 10.35
N GLY A 165 -3.69 1.76 9.35
CA GLY A 165 -3.77 2.92 8.46
C GLY A 165 -4.44 2.56 7.15
N GLU A 166 -5.45 3.34 6.74
CA GLU A 166 -6.06 3.21 5.42
C GLU A 166 -6.05 4.55 4.70
N PHE A 167 -5.59 4.54 3.45
CA PHE A 167 -5.45 5.73 2.62
C PHE A 167 -5.95 5.46 1.21
N PHE A 168 -6.60 6.44 0.62
CA PHE A 168 -7.27 6.28 -0.66
C PHE A 168 -6.91 7.41 -1.61
N GLY A 169 -6.77 7.07 -2.88
CA GLY A 169 -6.51 8.01 -3.97
C GLY A 169 -7.14 7.53 -5.26
N ARG A 170 -7.06 8.35 -6.30
CA ARG A 170 -7.48 7.98 -7.65
C ARG A 170 -6.30 8.00 -8.59
N GLU A 171 -6.24 6.99 -9.43
CA GLU A 171 -5.21 6.82 -10.45
C GLU A 171 -5.81 6.25 -11.73
N VAL A 172 -5.07 6.40 -12.82
CA VAL A 172 -5.30 5.66 -14.06
C VAL A 172 -4.24 4.56 -14.11
N VAL A 173 -4.70 3.31 -14.15
CA VAL A 173 -3.84 2.12 -14.22
C VAL A 173 -4.28 1.29 -15.42
N ALA A 174 -3.37 1.02 -16.35
CA ALA A 174 -3.67 0.33 -17.61
C ALA A 174 -4.89 0.93 -18.34
N GLY A 175 -4.96 2.27 -18.38
CA GLY A 175 -6.06 3.01 -19.00
C GLY A 175 -7.40 2.94 -18.25
N LYS A 176 -7.44 2.37 -17.05
CA LYS A 176 -8.66 2.26 -16.22
C LYS A 176 -8.59 3.24 -15.05
N ASP A 177 -9.66 4.00 -14.83
CA ASP A 177 -9.83 4.75 -13.59
C ASP A 177 -9.99 3.77 -12.41
N VAL A 178 -9.12 3.91 -11.42
CA VAL A 178 -9.15 3.07 -10.22
C VAL A 178 -9.12 3.89 -8.95
N ILE A 179 -9.74 3.33 -7.91
CA ILE A 179 -9.48 3.74 -6.54
C ILE A 179 -8.31 2.90 -6.04
N VAL A 180 -7.27 3.58 -5.59
CA VAL A 180 -6.13 2.97 -4.92
C VAL A 180 -6.38 2.96 -3.42
N LYS A 181 -6.05 1.85 -2.77
CA LYS A 181 -6.03 1.71 -1.31
C LYS A 181 -4.64 1.35 -0.85
N PHE A 182 -4.09 2.15 0.06
CA PHE A 182 -2.94 1.79 0.88
C PHE A 182 -3.43 1.29 2.23
N HIS A 183 -2.81 0.21 2.71
CA HIS A 183 -3.07 -0.38 4.00
C HIS A 183 -1.75 -0.54 4.75
N TRP A 184 -1.70 0.05 5.94
CA TRP A 184 -0.59 -0.05 6.86
C TRP A 184 -1.02 -0.79 8.11
N ASP A 185 -0.22 -1.76 8.54
CA ASP A 185 -0.44 -2.52 9.76
C ASP A 185 0.83 -2.45 10.63
N LYS A 186 0.71 -1.73 11.76
CA LYS A 186 1.80 -1.55 12.72
C LYS A 186 1.63 -2.36 14.01
N ARG A 187 0.68 -3.31 14.04
CA ARG A 187 0.42 -4.14 15.23
C ARG A 187 1.63 -4.96 15.67
N ASN A 188 2.51 -5.29 14.73
CA ASN A 188 3.79 -5.91 15.03
C ASN A 188 4.94 -4.95 14.67
N PRO A 189 5.56 -4.26 15.65
CA PRO A 189 6.62 -3.30 15.39
C PRO A 189 7.91 -3.94 14.81
N LYS A 190 8.04 -5.27 14.87
CA LYS A 190 9.18 -6.01 14.31
C LYS A 190 8.93 -6.53 12.89
N ALA A 191 7.70 -6.43 12.40
CA ALA A 191 7.29 -6.90 11.09
C ALA A 191 6.20 -5.96 10.57
N LEU A 192 6.62 -4.76 10.15
CA LEU A 192 5.70 -3.78 9.59
C LEU A 192 5.21 -4.28 8.25
N ILE A 193 3.91 -4.15 8.01
CA ILE A 193 3.28 -4.59 6.77
C ILE A 193 2.66 -3.39 6.10
N TYR A 194 3.05 -3.20 4.84
CA TYR A 194 2.34 -2.34 3.90
C TYR A 194 1.69 -3.21 2.82
N SER A 195 0.50 -2.83 2.37
CA SER A 195 -0.19 -3.50 1.28
C SER A 195 -0.94 -2.50 0.41
N ARG A 196 -1.08 -2.81 -0.87
CA ARG A 196 -1.85 -2.01 -1.84
C ARG A 196 -2.94 -2.85 -2.48
N ALA A 197 -4.09 -2.23 -2.69
CA ALA A 197 -5.15 -2.77 -3.52
C ALA A 197 -5.69 -1.74 -4.51
N PHE A 198 -6.24 -2.23 -5.62
CA PHE A 198 -6.97 -1.43 -6.60
C PHE A 198 -8.42 -1.86 -6.66
N SER A 199 -9.29 -0.90 -6.91
CA SER A 199 -10.69 -1.14 -7.23
C SER A 199 -11.05 -0.43 -8.52
N ALA A 200 -11.52 -1.20 -9.51
CA ALA A 200 -12.01 -0.70 -10.79
C ALA A 200 -13.55 -0.57 -10.83
N ASP A 201 -14.23 -0.83 -9.71
CA ASP A 201 -15.70 -0.85 -9.60
C ASP A 201 -16.22 0.04 -8.45
N ALA A 202 -15.53 1.16 -8.22
CA ALA A 202 -15.88 2.17 -7.24
C ALA A 202 -15.89 1.67 -5.78
N GLY A 203 -14.96 0.78 -5.45
CA GLY A 203 -14.71 0.28 -4.10
C GLY A 203 -15.53 -0.95 -3.71
N LYS A 204 -16.27 -1.56 -4.65
CA LYS A 204 -17.10 -2.75 -4.38
C LYS A 204 -16.24 -4.01 -4.24
N THR A 205 -15.23 -4.15 -5.09
CA THR A 205 -14.24 -5.22 -5.04
C THR A 205 -12.82 -4.65 -5.06
N TRP A 206 -11.87 -5.43 -4.56
CA TRP A 206 -10.48 -5.01 -4.37
C TRP A 206 -9.52 -6.11 -4.83
N GLU A 207 -8.62 -5.77 -5.75
CA GLU A 207 -7.49 -6.60 -6.16
C GLU A 207 -6.25 -6.18 -5.35
N TRP A 208 -5.87 -6.99 -4.37
CA TRP A 208 -4.61 -6.82 -3.65
C TRP A 208 -3.45 -7.15 -4.57
N ASN A 209 -2.61 -6.16 -4.85
CA ASN A 209 -1.59 -6.25 -5.89
C ASN A 209 -0.17 -5.95 -5.39
N TRP A 210 -0.01 -5.60 -4.11
CA TRP A 210 1.29 -5.33 -3.51
C TRP A 210 1.32 -5.70 -2.04
N TYR A 211 2.44 -6.26 -1.58
CA TYR A 211 2.77 -6.43 -0.17
C TYR A 211 4.25 -6.12 0.07
N SER A 212 4.54 -5.43 1.17
CA SER A 212 5.89 -5.15 1.63
C SER A 212 6.03 -5.53 3.10
N ASN A 213 7.06 -6.34 3.40
CA ASN A 213 7.45 -6.66 4.76
C ASN A 213 8.74 -5.93 5.10
N PHE A 214 8.71 -5.14 6.17
CA PHE A 214 9.86 -4.36 6.62
C PHE A 214 10.55 -5.05 7.78
N SER A 215 11.88 -5.00 7.77
CA SER A 215 12.73 -5.40 8.89
C SER A 215 13.81 -4.33 9.11
N PRO A 216 14.24 -4.06 10.35
CA PRO A 216 15.33 -3.13 10.61
C PRO A 216 16.58 -3.48 9.80
N ARG A 217 17.31 -2.46 9.34
CA ARG A 217 18.60 -2.58 8.65
C ARG A 217 19.78 -2.33 9.59
#